data_AF-A0A5N8T7T9-F1
#
_entry.id   AF-A0A5N8T7T9-F1
#
_cell.length_a   1.000
_cell.length_b   1.000
_cell.length_c   1.000
_cell.angle_alpha   90.00
_cell.angle_beta   90.00
_cell.angle_gamma   90.00
#
_symmetry.space_group_name_H-M   'P 1'
#
loop_
_entity.id
_entity.type
_entity.pdbx_description
1 polymer ?
#
loop_
_entity_poly.entity_id
_entity_poly.type
_entity_poly.pdbx_seq_one_letter_code
_entity_poly.pdbx_strand_id
1 'polypeptide(L)'
;MTRTFLVFTLFMSIFAHANTEDTSNAEQLLTGKNEAICKSTFGQEMINQQMTFSNQANAQDVRRIAERKIAAARKKFADTGSYCDAAQVLMTFEPKSLAGQDGDAQFRE
;
A
#
# COMPACT_ATOMS: atom_id res chain seq x y z
N MET A 1 28.10 65.73 -1.29
CA MET A 1 27.05 64.81 -1.78
C MET A 1 27.06 63.57 -0.91
N THR A 2 26.14 63.51 0.05
CA THR A 2 25.84 62.34 0.89
C THR A 2 25.02 61.33 0.08
N ARG A 3 25.45 60.07 0.02
CA ARG A 3 24.59 58.95 -0.40
C ARG A 3 24.71 57.83 0.61
N THR A 4 23.74 57.85 1.52
CA THR A 4 23.32 56.77 2.40
C THR A 4 23.04 55.49 1.60
N PHE A 5 23.57 54.35 2.03
CA PHE A 5 23.13 53.05 1.56
C PHE A 5 22.87 52.10 2.73
N LEU A 6 21.55 51.94 2.96
CA LEU A 6 20.81 50.74 3.30
C LEU A 6 21.21 49.92 4.54
N VAL A 7 20.51 50.21 5.64
CA VAL A 7 20.11 49.23 6.66
C VAL A 7 18.94 48.42 6.10
N PHE A 8 19.03 47.08 6.05
CA PHE A 8 17.84 46.20 6.08
C PHE A 8 18.19 44.84 6.72
N THR A 9 18.04 44.83 8.04
CA THR A 9 17.52 43.78 8.93
C THR A 9 17.38 42.33 8.43
N LEU A 10 18.22 41.47 9.01
CA LEU A 10 17.90 40.22 9.74
C LEU A 10 16.54 39.53 9.44
N PHE A 11 16.57 38.39 8.74
CA PHE A 11 15.54 37.35 8.86
C PHE A 11 16.19 36.10 9.45
N MET A 12 15.89 35.83 10.72
CA MET A 12 16.22 34.59 11.41
C MET A 12 15.41 33.43 10.82
N SER A 13 16.08 32.50 10.15
CA SER A 13 15.49 31.23 9.70
C SER A 13 15.49 30.24 10.87
N ILE A 14 14.42 30.22 11.66
CA ILE A 14 14.18 29.16 12.64
C ILE A 14 13.60 27.97 11.86
N PHE A 15 14.46 27.04 11.43
CA PHE A 15 13.99 25.73 10.99
C PHE A 15 13.78 24.83 12.20
N ALA A 16 12.58 24.85 12.76
CA ALA A 16 12.12 23.79 13.66
C ALA A 16 11.90 22.52 12.81
N HIS A 17 12.86 21.59 12.82
CA HIS A 17 12.65 20.25 12.29
C HIS A 17 12.03 19.41 13.40
N ALA A 18 10.71 19.21 13.32
CA ALA A 18 10.02 18.23 14.13
C ALA A 18 10.44 16.82 13.69
N ASN A 19 10.86 15.97 14.63
CA ASN A 19 11.07 14.55 14.40
C ASN A 19 9.71 13.91 14.07
N THR A 20 9.50 13.54 12.80
CA THR A 20 8.42 12.63 12.42
C THR A 20 8.91 11.19 12.55
N GLU A 21 8.37 10.48 13.54
CA GLU A 21 8.41 9.02 13.58
C GLU A 21 7.72 8.47 12.32
N ASP A 22 8.48 7.73 11.52
CA ASP A 22 8.04 7.06 10.28
C ASP A 22 7.10 5.88 10.59
N THR A 23 5.85 6.15 10.92
CA THR A 23 4.76 5.17 10.87
C THR A 23 3.44 5.84 10.50
N SER A 24 3.31 6.37 9.26
CA SER A 24 2.05 7.04 8.87
C SER A 24 1.53 6.79 7.45
N ASN A 25 2.26 6.12 6.55
CA ASN A 25 1.81 6.04 5.16
C ASN A 25 0.64 5.05 4.92
N ALA A 26 0.51 3.98 5.72
CA ALA A 26 -0.57 3.00 5.54
C ALA A 26 -1.85 3.36 6.32
N GLU A 27 -1.71 4.04 7.46
CA GLU A 27 -2.82 4.33 8.37
C GLU A 27 -3.54 5.64 8.01
N GLN A 28 -2.82 6.62 7.45
CA GLN A 28 -3.38 7.95 7.17
C GLN A 28 -4.27 8.01 5.91
N LEU A 29 -4.15 7.07 4.97
CA LEU A 29 -4.95 7.04 3.75
C LEU A 29 -6.40 6.55 3.95
N LEU A 30 -6.73 6.03 5.15
CA LEU A 30 -8.07 5.54 5.51
C LEU A 30 -8.76 6.45 6.54
N THR A 31 -8.56 7.75 6.46
CA THR A 31 -9.28 8.73 7.29
C THR A 31 -10.76 8.76 6.87
N GLY A 32 -11.54 7.84 7.48
CA GLY A 32 -12.94 7.54 7.22
C GLY A 32 -13.10 6.34 6.28
N LYS A 33 -13.62 5.20 6.78
CA LYS A 33 -13.97 4.03 5.95
C LYS A 33 -15.02 4.40 4.91
N ASN A 34 -14.58 4.93 3.78
CA ASN A 34 -15.42 5.26 2.64
C ASN A 34 -15.37 4.10 1.65
N GLU A 35 -16.43 3.31 1.62
CA GLU A 35 -16.53 2.12 0.77
C GLU A 35 -16.32 2.42 -0.72
N ALA A 36 -16.68 3.61 -1.22
CA ALA A 36 -16.44 3.97 -2.61
C ALA A 36 -14.95 4.16 -2.92
N ILE A 37 -14.21 4.82 -2.02
CA ILE A 37 -12.75 4.98 -2.14
C ILE A 37 -12.08 3.61 -2.01
N CYS A 38 -12.44 2.85 -0.97
CA CYS A 38 -11.90 1.52 -0.74
C CYS A 38 -12.16 0.57 -1.91
N LYS A 39 -13.33 0.66 -2.58
CA LYS A 39 -13.63 -0.13 -3.79
C LYS A 39 -12.68 0.21 -4.93
N SER A 40 -12.39 1.50 -5.14
CA SER A 40 -11.42 1.93 -6.17
C SER A 40 -10.02 1.40 -5.85
N THR A 41 -9.56 1.58 -4.60
CA THR A 41 -8.27 1.07 -4.14
C THR A 41 -8.18 -0.44 -4.26
N PHE A 42 -9.21 -1.17 -3.81
CA PHE A 42 -9.30 -2.61 -3.94
C PHE A 42 -9.19 -3.05 -5.40
N GLY A 43 -9.91 -2.39 -6.32
CA GLY A 43 -9.86 -2.69 -7.74
C GLY A 43 -8.46 -2.51 -8.34
N GLN A 44 -7.79 -1.39 -8.01
CA GLN A 44 -6.43 -1.10 -8.48
C GLN A 44 -5.43 -2.15 -7.95
N GLU A 45 -5.45 -2.40 -6.64
CA GLU A 45 -4.52 -3.36 -6.05
C GLU A 45 -4.79 -4.80 -6.50
N MET A 46 -6.05 -5.16 -6.75
CA MET A 46 -6.40 -6.47 -7.31
C MET A 46 -5.77 -6.66 -8.69
N ILE A 47 -5.79 -5.63 -9.54
CA ILE A 47 -5.13 -5.65 -10.84
C ILE A 47 -3.61 -5.77 -10.66
N ASN A 48 -3.01 -5.00 -9.76
CA ASN A 48 -1.56 -5.08 -9.49
C ASN A 48 -1.12 -6.49 -9.08
N GLN A 49 -1.85 -7.12 -8.15
CA GLN A 49 -1.56 -8.50 -7.74
C GLN A 49 -1.80 -9.50 -8.88
N GLN A 50 -2.85 -9.32 -9.68
CA GLN A 50 -3.14 -10.19 -10.83
C GLN A 50 -2.04 -10.11 -11.89
N MET A 51 -1.49 -8.92 -12.15
CA MET A 51 -0.34 -8.72 -13.03
C MET A 51 0.91 -9.40 -12.46
N THR A 52 1.15 -9.27 -11.15
CA THR A 52 2.26 -9.93 -10.47
C THR A 52 2.17 -11.45 -10.57
N PHE A 53 0.99 -12.02 -10.33
CA PHE A 53 0.74 -13.47 -10.42
C PHE A 53 0.88 -14.02 -11.84
N SER A 54 0.36 -13.30 -12.84
CA SER A 54 0.32 -13.75 -14.24
C SER A 54 1.66 -13.60 -14.97
N ASN A 55 2.55 -12.73 -14.50
CA ASN A 55 3.86 -12.55 -15.12
C ASN A 55 4.79 -13.75 -14.82
N GLN A 56 5.08 -14.54 -15.85
CA GLN A 56 5.96 -15.72 -15.76
C GLN A 56 7.43 -15.37 -15.53
N ALA A 57 7.84 -14.11 -15.76
CA ALA A 57 9.20 -13.66 -15.44
C ALA A 57 9.41 -13.42 -13.94
N ASN A 58 8.33 -13.33 -13.15
CA ASN A 58 8.42 -13.23 -11.70
C ASN A 58 8.78 -14.60 -11.10
N ALA A 59 9.56 -14.58 -10.02
CA ALA A 59 9.86 -15.78 -9.24
C ALA A 59 8.57 -16.44 -8.74
N GLN A 60 8.59 -17.78 -8.63
CA GLN A 60 7.44 -18.59 -8.21
C GLN A 60 6.86 -18.11 -6.87
N ASP A 61 7.73 -17.78 -5.92
CA ASP A 61 7.32 -17.30 -4.59
C ASP A 61 6.61 -15.95 -4.64
N VAL A 62 7.10 -15.02 -5.48
CA VAL A 62 6.45 -13.71 -5.68
C VAL A 62 5.04 -13.90 -6.25
N ARG A 63 4.90 -14.81 -7.21
CA ARG A 63 3.61 -15.13 -7.82
C ARG A 63 2.66 -15.80 -6.82
N ARG A 64 3.16 -16.71 -6.00
CA ARG A 64 2.40 -17.39 -4.93
C ARG A 64 1.93 -16.41 -3.85
N ILE A 65 2.76 -15.45 -3.45
CA ILE A 65 2.36 -14.41 -2.51
C ILE A 65 1.22 -13.57 -3.09
N ALA A 66 1.33 -13.15 -4.36
CA ALA A 66 0.29 -12.38 -5.03
C ALA A 66 -1.03 -13.15 -5.15
N GLU A 67 -0.97 -14.43 -5.52
CA GLU A 67 -2.14 -15.32 -5.55
C GLU A 67 -2.84 -15.38 -4.19
N ARG A 68 -2.07 -15.55 -3.10
CA ARG A 68 -2.65 -15.68 -1.76
C ARG A 68 -3.18 -14.37 -1.21
N LYS A 69 -2.56 -13.23 -1.54
CA LYS A 69 -3.11 -11.90 -1.27
C LYS A 69 -4.47 -11.73 -1.94
N ILE A 70 -4.59 -12.12 -3.21
CA ILE A 70 -5.87 -12.12 -3.95
C ILE A 70 -6.91 -13.02 -3.26
N ALA A 71 -6.55 -14.26 -2.95
CA ALA A 71 -7.46 -15.22 -2.34
C ALA A 71 -7.96 -14.76 -0.96
N ALA A 72 -7.04 -14.29 -0.10
CA ALA A 72 -7.36 -13.78 1.24
C ALA A 72 -8.28 -12.55 1.17
N ALA A 73 -8.01 -11.62 0.25
CA ALA A 73 -8.82 -10.42 0.11
C ALA A 73 -10.22 -10.71 -0.45
N ARG A 74 -10.33 -11.59 -1.45
CA ARG A 74 -11.62 -12.07 -1.97
C ARG A 74 -12.44 -12.76 -0.89
N LYS A 75 -11.79 -13.62 -0.09
CA LYS A 75 -12.44 -14.27 1.05
C LYS A 75 -12.93 -13.23 2.06
N LYS A 76 -12.10 -12.24 2.41
CA LYS A 76 -12.50 -11.19 3.35
C LYS A 76 -13.71 -10.41 2.86
N PHE A 77 -13.75 -10.05 1.57
CA PHE A 77 -14.92 -9.40 0.98
C PHE A 77 -16.17 -10.30 1.02
N ALA A 78 -16.03 -11.59 0.69
CA ALA A 78 -17.15 -12.53 0.75
C ALA A 78 -17.69 -12.69 2.18
N ASP A 79 -16.82 -12.65 3.19
CA ASP A 79 -17.18 -12.80 4.59
C ASP A 79 -17.79 -11.51 5.19
N THR A 80 -17.34 -10.32 4.78
CA THR A 80 -17.76 -9.04 5.41
C THR A 80 -18.59 -8.11 4.56
N GLY A 81 -18.56 -8.26 3.23
CA GLY A 81 -19.16 -7.33 2.28
C GLY A 81 -18.50 -5.94 2.23
N SER A 82 -17.38 -5.71 2.92
CA SER A 82 -16.67 -4.41 2.97
C SER A 82 -15.45 -4.41 2.07
N TYR A 83 -15.38 -3.44 1.16
CA TYR A 83 -14.18 -3.20 0.36
C TYR A 83 -13.04 -2.64 1.20
N CYS A 84 -13.32 -1.87 2.25
CA CYS A 84 -12.26 -1.37 3.13
C CYS A 84 -11.53 -2.50 3.86
N ASP A 85 -12.29 -3.43 4.43
CA ASP A 85 -11.69 -4.60 5.10
C ASP A 85 -10.94 -5.50 4.10
N ALA A 86 -11.49 -5.69 2.90
CA ALA A 86 -10.85 -6.49 1.86
C ALA A 86 -9.58 -5.83 1.31
N ALA A 87 -9.59 -4.51 1.09
CA ALA A 87 -8.42 -3.74 0.66
C ALA A 87 -7.31 -3.78 1.71
N GLN A 88 -7.66 -3.64 3.00
CA GLN A 88 -6.70 -3.76 4.08
C GLN A 88 -6.02 -5.14 4.05
N VAL A 89 -6.78 -6.22 3.90
CA VAL A 89 -6.23 -7.58 3.78
C VAL A 89 -5.35 -7.69 2.53
N LEU A 90 -5.80 -7.19 1.38
CA LEU A 90 -5.03 -7.24 0.14
C LEU A 90 -3.65 -6.58 0.26
N MET A 91 -3.56 -5.47 0.99
CA MET A 91 -2.33 -4.69 1.16
C MET A 91 -1.40 -5.27 2.24
N THR A 92 -1.96 -5.91 3.28
CA THR A 92 -1.20 -6.30 4.49
C THR A 92 -1.06 -7.79 4.71
N PHE A 93 -1.76 -8.64 3.96
CA PHE A 93 -1.73 -10.08 4.14
C PHE A 93 -0.36 -10.66 3.77
N GLU A 94 0.29 -11.33 4.73
CA GLU A 94 1.54 -12.05 4.48
C GLU A 94 1.32 -13.55 4.76
N PRO A 95 1.60 -14.45 3.80
CA PRO A 95 1.38 -15.88 3.98
C PRO A 95 2.35 -16.47 5.00
N LYS A 96 1.86 -17.31 5.91
CA LYS A 96 2.67 -17.94 6.98
C LYS A 96 3.73 -18.93 6.47
N SER A 97 3.58 -19.44 5.26
CA SER A 97 4.47 -20.41 4.62
C SER A 97 4.34 -20.25 3.12
N LEU A 98 5.35 -20.59 2.32
CA LEU A 98 5.27 -20.63 0.86
C LEU A 98 5.16 -22.06 0.29
N ALA A 99 5.09 -23.07 1.16
CA ALA A 99 4.77 -24.43 0.74
C ALA A 99 3.41 -24.46 0.05
N GLY A 100 3.29 -25.23 -1.04
CA GLY A 100 2.04 -25.38 -1.77
C GLY A 100 0.90 -25.85 -0.87
N GLN A 101 -0.26 -25.23 -1.04
CA GLN A 101 -1.50 -25.57 -0.34
C GLN A 101 -2.56 -26.04 -1.34
N ASP A 102 -3.53 -26.79 -0.84
CA ASP A 102 -4.67 -27.20 -1.67
C ASP A 102 -5.39 -25.97 -2.22
N GLY A 103 -5.55 -25.94 -3.54
CA GLY A 103 -6.14 -24.81 -4.27
C GLY A 103 -5.14 -23.78 -4.78
N ASP A 104 -3.86 -23.86 -4.43
CA ASP A 104 -2.82 -23.03 -5.05
C ASP A 104 -2.58 -23.43 -6.52
N ALA A 105 -2.25 -22.44 -7.34
CA ALA A 105 -1.79 -22.65 -8.70
C ALA A 105 -0.50 -23.48 -8.73
N GLN A 106 -0.47 -24.46 -9.63
CA GLN A 106 0.72 -25.24 -9.91
C GLN A 106 1.57 -24.50 -10.94
N PHE A 107 2.73 -24.02 -10.51
CA PHE A 107 3.68 -23.38 -11.41
C PHE A 107 4.54 -24.45 -12.08
N ARG A 108 4.66 -24.39 -13.41
CA ARG A 108 5.62 -25.22 -14.15
C ARG A 108 7.00 -24.60 -14.03
N GLU A 109 8.01 -25.43 -13.79
CA GLU A 109 9.43 -25.06 -13.84
C GLU A 109 9.90 -24.82 -15.27
#